data_AF-A0A2N2CBH1-F1
#
_entry.id   AF-A0A2N2CBH1-F1
#
_cell.length_a   1.000
_cell.length_b   1.000
_cell.length_c   1.000
_cell.angle_alpha   90.00
_cell.angle_beta   90.00
_cell.angle_gamma   90.00
#
_symmetry.space_group_name_H-M   'P 1'
#
loop_
_entity.id
_entity.type
_entity.pdbx_description
1 polymer ?
#
loop_
_entity_poly.entity_id
_entity_poly.type
_entity_poly.pdbx_seq_one_letter_code
_entity_poly.pdbx_strand_id
1 'polypeptide(L)'
;MATLVILLSLVVNNTHPNPFEKSVAKVSTTGTNGESSPNEFDLDQLEMIYSVADAYKIASSFEHQGIELFRVKTEKLKYFKSQTFNQYVDGVWTNTKNEPIHQDEWPTEPILSSDQVFNEALFFNEEVEVIYQNIYTDSIVTGPYTKEVVLSDLTIPIHVYEDGMFKADEMVGQDYQYTLSILIPKYRTTALTQYLSGLEKDDTDLTSYLLLPDGFDKLKDLSDEITKDLSSDMNKAIAIERYLKSAYTYNENPDFQHEGDMINAFLFEEKEGFCQQFATSMTLMLRSQGIPSRFVTGFVIGSSQFEIDDIPEEVLYNGRRVIDSYKHVYDSNAHAWVEIYVPNFGWIQFEPTPGQDAV
;
A
#
# COMPACT_ATOMS: atom_id res chain seq x y z
N MET A 1 9.00 -4.04 -58.88
CA MET A 1 9.36 -5.24 -58.11
C MET A 1 9.79 -4.75 -56.73
N ALA A 2 8.85 -4.69 -55.79
CA ALA A 2 8.66 -5.62 -54.66
C ALA A 2 9.63 -5.26 -53.49
N THR A 3 9.23 -4.49 -52.46
CA THR A 3 8.38 -4.80 -51.28
C THR A 3 9.00 -5.80 -50.29
N LEU A 4 9.38 -5.32 -49.09
CA LEU A 4 9.30 -6.00 -47.78
C LEU A 4 9.80 -5.01 -46.69
N VAL A 5 8.97 -4.16 -46.07
CA VAL A 5 8.23 -4.37 -44.80
C VAL A 5 8.79 -5.51 -43.95
N ILE A 6 9.55 -5.17 -42.91
CA ILE A 6 9.63 -5.98 -41.69
C ILE A 6 9.13 -5.09 -40.56
N LEU A 7 7.83 -5.19 -40.29
CA LEU A 7 7.32 -5.07 -38.93
C LEU A 7 7.94 -6.25 -38.16
N LEU A 8 8.78 -5.99 -37.18
CA LEU A 8 8.92 -6.89 -36.05
C LEU A 8 8.40 -6.15 -34.82
N SER A 9 7.18 -6.51 -34.47
CA SER A 9 6.56 -6.34 -33.17
C SER A 9 7.51 -6.86 -32.08
N LEU A 10 8.24 -5.96 -31.44
CA LEU A 10 8.76 -6.16 -30.09
C LEU A 10 7.70 -5.61 -29.13
N VAL A 11 6.64 -6.40 -28.93
CA VAL A 11 5.90 -6.37 -27.67
C VAL A 11 6.84 -7.01 -26.66
N VAL A 12 7.77 -6.21 -26.13
CA VAL A 12 8.43 -6.55 -24.89
C VAL A 12 7.40 -6.20 -23.82
N ASN A 13 6.72 -7.21 -23.28
CA ASN A 13 6.06 -7.09 -21.99
C ASN A 13 7.17 -6.80 -20.96
N ASN A 14 7.53 -5.54 -20.78
CA ASN A 14 8.25 -5.04 -19.62
C ASN A 14 7.28 -4.98 -18.44
N THR A 15 6.73 -6.12 -18.04
CA THR A 15 6.07 -6.26 -16.75
C THR A 15 7.17 -6.71 -15.79
N HIS A 16 7.83 -5.75 -15.14
CA HIS A 16 8.67 -6.10 -14.01
C HIS A 16 7.75 -6.77 -12.97
N PRO A 17 8.23 -7.75 -12.18
CA PRO A 17 7.41 -8.34 -11.13
C PRO A 17 6.86 -7.22 -10.23
N ASN A 18 5.70 -7.37 -9.63
CA ASN A 18 5.20 -6.41 -8.63
C ASN A 18 5.36 -7.11 -7.27
N PRO A 19 5.84 -6.44 -6.19
CA PRO A 19 6.00 -7.11 -4.90
C PRO A 19 4.67 -7.61 -4.36
N PHE A 20 3.56 -7.19 -4.99
CA PHE A 20 2.17 -7.57 -4.78
C PHE A 20 1.57 -8.57 -5.79
N GLU A 21 2.34 -9.10 -6.75
CA GLU A 21 1.87 -10.09 -7.73
C GLU A 21 2.65 -11.42 -7.64
N LYS A 22 1.95 -12.53 -7.92
CA LYS A 22 2.59 -13.85 -8.03
C LYS A 22 3.60 -13.82 -9.19
N SER A 23 4.87 -14.06 -8.85
CA SER A 23 6.03 -14.04 -9.76
C SER A 23 5.69 -14.37 -11.23
N VAL A 24 5.89 -13.41 -12.12
CA VAL A 24 5.85 -13.67 -13.57
C VAL A 24 7.07 -14.53 -13.90
N ALA A 25 6.82 -15.83 -14.05
CA ALA A 25 7.64 -16.86 -14.67
C ALA A 25 9.10 -16.98 -14.23
N LYS A 26 9.47 -18.17 -13.72
CA LYS A 26 10.82 -18.72 -13.94
C LYS A 26 11.14 -18.56 -15.43
N VAL A 27 12.07 -17.68 -15.77
CA VAL A 27 12.67 -17.65 -17.11
C VAL A 27 13.43 -18.96 -17.27
N SER A 28 12.77 -19.98 -17.82
CA SER A 28 13.48 -21.17 -18.28
C SER A 28 14.22 -20.78 -19.56
N THR A 29 15.50 -20.45 -19.43
CA THR A 29 16.39 -20.39 -20.60
C THR A 29 16.60 -21.80 -21.13
N THR A 30 15.73 -22.25 -22.03
CA THR A 30 16.07 -23.33 -22.95
C THR A 30 16.94 -22.74 -24.06
N GLY A 31 18.25 -22.66 -23.79
CA GLY A 31 19.26 -22.17 -24.71
C GLY A 31 20.50 -23.05 -24.69
N THR A 32 20.54 -24.00 -25.62
CA THR A 32 21.66 -24.79 -26.15
C THR A 32 23.08 -24.58 -25.58
N ASN A 33 23.63 -25.67 -25.03
CA ASN A 33 25.05 -26.06 -25.00
C ASN A 33 26.10 -24.94 -25.00
N GLY A 34 26.48 -24.50 -23.81
CA GLY A 34 27.77 -23.88 -23.51
C GLY A 34 27.99 -23.94 -22.00
N GLU A 35 29.10 -24.53 -21.56
CA GLU A 35 29.45 -24.64 -20.15
C GLU A 35 29.49 -23.26 -19.49
N SER A 36 28.49 -22.92 -18.66
CA SER A 36 28.51 -21.76 -17.78
C SER A 36 29.00 -22.18 -16.40
N SER A 37 30.01 -21.46 -15.90
CA SER A 37 30.59 -21.60 -14.57
C SER A 37 29.51 -21.43 -13.47
N PRO A 38 29.52 -22.19 -12.36
CA PRO A 38 28.46 -22.12 -11.34
C PRO A 38 28.39 -20.84 -10.51
N ASN A 39 29.24 -19.84 -10.78
CA ASN A 39 29.45 -18.69 -9.88
C ASN A 39 29.42 -17.31 -10.58
N GLU A 40 28.91 -17.22 -11.81
CA GLU A 40 28.68 -15.90 -12.43
C GLU A 40 27.25 -15.45 -12.09
N PHE A 41 27.14 -14.71 -10.99
CA PHE A 41 25.94 -13.98 -10.61
C PHE A 41 25.68 -12.87 -11.64
N ASP A 42 24.56 -12.98 -12.34
CA ASP A 42 24.14 -12.05 -13.38
C ASP A 42 23.49 -10.81 -12.75
N LEU A 43 24.23 -9.71 -12.65
CA LEU A 43 23.76 -8.44 -12.09
C LEU A 43 22.59 -7.83 -12.90
N ASP A 44 22.50 -8.14 -14.19
CA ASP A 44 21.42 -7.66 -15.07
C ASP A 44 20.07 -8.31 -14.73
N GLN A 45 20.06 -9.43 -13.98
CA GLN A 45 18.84 -10.05 -13.43
C GLN A 45 18.40 -9.44 -12.10
N LEU A 46 19.31 -8.79 -11.37
CA LEU A 46 19.03 -8.10 -10.10
C LEU A 46 18.44 -6.70 -10.31
N GLU A 47 18.78 -6.02 -11.41
CA GLU A 47 18.21 -4.70 -11.77
C GLU A 47 16.71 -4.75 -12.12
N MET A 48 16.06 -5.91 -12.09
CA MET A 48 14.81 -6.15 -12.83
C MET A 48 13.63 -6.66 -12.00
N ILE A 49 13.57 -6.41 -10.68
CA ILE A 49 12.72 -7.27 -9.83
C ILE A 49 11.38 -6.66 -9.41
N TYR A 50 11.19 -5.34 -9.27
CA TYR A 50 9.89 -4.86 -8.78
C TYR A 50 9.38 -3.53 -9.35
N SER A 51 8.45 -3.53 -10.33
CA SER A 51 7.75 -2.30 -10.78
C SER A 51 6.38 -2.15 -10.14
N VAL A 52 6.07 -0.90 -9.84
CA VAL A 52 4.84 -0.44 -9.21
C VAL A 52 3.86 -0.07 -10.32
N ALA A 53 2.83 -0.90 -10.55
CA ALA A 53 1.89 -0.72 -11.66
C ALA A 53 0.69 0.14 -11.24
N ASP A 54 0.16 0.98 -12.14
CA ASP A 54 -1.07 1.77 -11.91
C ASP A 54 -2.33 0.91 -11.73
N ALA A 55 -2.22 -0.40 -11.94
CA ALA A 55 -3.26 -1.39 -11.73
C ALA A 55 -2.81 -2.46 -10.74
N TYR A 56 -3.75 -2.91 -9.91
CA TYR A 56 -3.52 -3.92 -8.88
C TYR A 56 -4.67 -4.93 -8.90
N LYS A 57 -4.36 -6.16 -9.31
CA LYS A 57 -5.35 -7.24 -9.34
C LYS A 57 -5.40 -7.93 -7.99
N ILE A 58 -6.60 -8.07 -7.42
CA ILE A 58 -6.81 -8.88 -6.22
C ILE A 58 -6.43 -10.32 -6.53
N ALA A 59 -5.47 -10.83 -5.78
CA ALA A 59 -4.91 -12.16 -5.95
C ALA A 59 -5.67 -13.20 -5.12
N SER A 60 -5.69 -14.44 -5.60
CA SER A 60 -6.21 -15.60 -4.87
C SER A 60 -5.18 -16.28 -3.97
N SER A 61 -3.90 -15.92 -4.12
CA SER A 61 -2.78 -16.48 -3.36
C SER A 61 -1.56 -15.59 -3.54
N PHE A 62 -0.60 -15.68 -2.62
CA PHE A 62 0.66 -14.97 -2.70
C PHE A 62 1.85 -15.88 -2.43
N GLU A 63 2.99 -15.61 -3.05
CA GLU A 63 4.27 -16.26 -2.75
C GLU A 63 5.34 -15.18 -2.62
N HIS A 64 6.02 -15.15 -1.47
CA HIS A 64 7.14 -14.27 -1.21
C HIS A 64 8.46 -15.02 -1.42
N GLN A 65 9.44 -14.31 -1.94
CA GLN A 65 10.80 -14.82 -2.18
C GLN A 65 11.76 -14.42 -1.04
N GLY A 66 11.31 -13.56 -0.11
CA GLY A 66 12.12 -13.04 0.98
C GLY A 66 13.20 -12.08 0.51
N ILE A 67 12.90 -11.32 -0.54
CA ILE A 67 13.79 -10.34 -1.13
C ILE A 67 13.74 -9.08 -0.27
N GLU A 68 14.90 -8.60 0.14
CA GLU A 68 15.02 -7.32 0.84
C GLU A 68 14.77 -6.17 -0.14
N LEU A 69 13.72 -5.38 0.09
CA LEU A 69 13.33 -4.29 -0.80
C LEU A 69 13.99 -2.97 -0.40
N PHE A 70 13.96 -2.63 0.89
CA PHE A 70 14.56 -1.41 1.42
C PHE A 70 14.84 -1.53 2.91
N ARG A 71 15.67 -0.63 3.43
CA ARG A 71 16.00 -0.50 4.85
C ARG A 71 15.45 0.80 5.40
N VAL A 72 15.06 0.76 6.67
CA VAL A 72 14.52 1.93 7.35
C VAL A 72 15.10 2.08 8.74
N LYS A 73 15.42 3.30 9.13
CA LYS A 73 15.78 3.63 10.51
C LYS A 73 14.62 4.38 11.13
N THR A 74 13.86 3.67 11.96
CA THR A 74 12.67 4.19 12.63
C THR A 74 12.50 3.58 14.01
N GLU A 75 12.06 4.40 14.97
CA GLU A 75 11.61 3.99 16.29
C GLU A 75 10.15 3.53 16.27
N LYS A 76 9.21 4.30 15.69
CA LYS A 76 7.76 4.06 15.85
C LYS A 76 7.02 3.75 14.56
N LEU A 77 7.46 4.24 13.39
CA LEU A 77 6.75 4.01 12.13
C LEU A 77 6.73 2.50 11.80
N LYS A 78 5.55 2.01 11.45
CA LYS A 78 5.33 0.60 11.07
C LYS A 78 4.83 0.42 9.64
N TYR A 79 4.05 1.37 9.13
CA TYR A 79 3.42 1.27 7.81
C TYR A 79 4.16 2.15 6.82
N PHE A 80 4.52 1.54 5.69
CA PHE A 80 5.26 2.12 4.60
C PHE A 80 4.40 2.06 3.34
N LYS A 81 3.71 3.17 3.05
CA LYS A 81 2.85 3.37 1.88
C LYS A 81 3.66 3.43 0.60
N SER A 82 3.25 2.65 -0.40
CA SER A 82 3.85 2.62 -1.74
C SER A 82 2.89 3.10 -2.82
N GLN A 83 1.61 2.74 -2.74
CA GLN A 83 0.62 3.14 -3.75
C GLN A 83 -0.75 3.38 -3.14
N THR A 84 -1.55 4.20 -3.82
CA THR A 84 -2.96 4.37 -3.54
C THR A 84 -3.79 4.14 -4.79
N PHE A 85 -5.03 3.67 -4.63
CA PHE A 85 -5.93 3.34 -5.72
C PHE A 85 -7.35 3.85 -5.41
N ASN A 86 -7.97 4.47 -6.40
CA ASN A 86 -9.26 5.14 -6.26
C ASN A 86 -10.37 4.49 -7.08
N GLN A 87 -10.08 3.61 -8.05
CA GLN A 87 -11.11 2.93 -8.84
C GLN A 87 -10.99 1.40 -8.74
N TYR A 88 -12.11 0.71 -8.55
CA TYR A 88 -12.17 -0.76 -8.51
C TYR A 88 -13.19 -1.26 -9.54
N VAL A 89 -12.74 -2.09 -10.48
CA VAL A 89 -13.57 -2.71 -11.53
C VAL A 89 -13.07 -4.13 -11.77
N ASP A 90 -13.97 -5.11 -11.79
CA ASP A 90 -13.69 -6.51 -12.15
C ASP A 90 -12.47 -7.14 -11.44
N GLY A 91 -12.33 -6.92 -10.13
CA GLY A 91 -11.21 -7.48 -9.36
C GLY A 91 -9.91 -6.67 -9.45
N VAL A 92 -9.92 -5.51 -10.10
CA VAL A 92 -8.73 -4.70 -10.35
C VAL A 92 -8.92 -3.30 -9.77
N TRP A 93 -7.99 -2.93 -8.89
CA TRP A 93 -7.80 -1.55 -8.43
C TRP A 93 -6.96 -0.78 -9.43
N THR A 94 -7.30 0.47 -9.70
CA THR A 94 -6.53 1.37 -10.57
C THR A 94 -6.41 2.76 -9.94
N ASN A 95 -5.28 3.42 -10.21
CA ASN A 95 -5.05 4.81 -9.84
C ASN A 95 -5.31 5.72 -11.04
N THR A 96 -6.34 6.56 -10.96
CA THR A 96 -6.67 7.55 -12.00
C THR A 96 -6.25 8.97 -11.61
N LYS A 97 -5.53 9.13 -10.50
CA LYS A 97 -5.09 10.39 -9.90
C LYS A 97 -3.57 10.54 -10.04
N ASN A 98 -3.10 10.41 -11.28
CA ASN A 98 -1.68 10.31 -11.63
C ASN A 98 -1.11 11.58 -12.31
N GLU A 99 -1.64 12.75 -11.96
CA GLU A 99 -1.10 14.03 -12.43
C GLU A 99 -0.35 14.74 -11.29
N PRO A 100 0.80 15.39 -11.57
CA PRO A 100 1.51 16.18 -10.57
C PRO A 100 0.73 17.45 -10.23
N ILE A 101 0.65 17.79 -8.95
CA ILE A 101 0.07 19.06 -8.49
C ILE A 101 1.13 20.15 -8.41
N HIS A 102 0.70 21.41 -8.50
CA HIS A 102 1.62 22.54 -8.42
C HIS A 102 2.28 22.64 -7.04
N GLN A 103 3.53 23.12 -6.98
CA GLN A 103 4.31 23.12 -5.74
C GLN A 103 3.68 23.97 -4.62
N ASP A 104 3.00 25.05 -4.99
CA ASP A 104 2.23 25.90 -4.09
C ASP A 104 0.93 25.25 -3.58
N GLU A 105 0.53 24.14 -4.18
CA GLU A 105 -0.62 23.31 -3.79
C GLU A 105 -0.20 22.04 -3.03
N TRP A 106 1.11 21.83 -2.81
CA TRP A 106 1.58 20.68 -2.05
C TRP A 106 0.90 20.66 -0.68
N PRO A 107 0.35 19.52 -0.25
CA PRO A 107 -0.34 19.42 1.02
C PRO A 107 0.62 19.80 2.15
N THR A 108 0.40 20.98 2.73
CA THR A 108 1.21 21.52 3.83
C THR A 108 0.72 20.90 5.13
N GLU A 109 1.23 19.71 5.45
CA GLU A 109 0.85 18.90 6.61
C GLU A 109 -0.63 18.45 6.60
N PRO A 110 -1.02 17.39 7.32
CA PRO A 110 -2.41 17.32 7.76
C PRO A 110 -2.73 18.65 8.43
N ILE A 111 -3.87 19.28 8.12
CA ILE A 111 -4.26 20.54 8.75
C ILE A 111 -4.52 20.22 10.23
N LEU A 112 -3.48 20.39 11.01
CA LEU A 112 -3.50 20.21 12.45
C LEU A 112 -4.18 21.43 13.08
N SER A 113 -4.67 21.25 14.31
CA SER A 113 -5.22 22.35 15.10
C SER A 113 -4.22 23.52 15.16
N SER A 114 -4.71 24.76 15.19
CA SER A 114 -3.84 25.91 15.48
C SER A 114 -3.21 25.84 16.88
N ASP A 115 -3.70 24.94 17.74
CA ASP A 115 -3.15 24.66 19.05
C ASP A 115 -2.03 23.60 18.95
N GLN A 116 -0.78 24.08 19.04
CA GLN A 116 0.40 23.23 19.02
C GLN A 116 0.43 22.22 20.17
N VAL A 117 -0.09 22.56 21.35
CA VAL A 117 -0.14 21.65 22.51
C VAL A 117 -1.11 20.51 22.26
N PHE A 118 -2.24 20.80 21.62
CA PHE A 118 -3.19 19.78 21.18
C PHE A 118 -2.55 18.80 20.19
N ASN A 119 -1.80 19.31 19.23
CA ASN A 119 -1.12 18.49 18.23
C ASN A 119 -0.02 17.62 18.84
N GLU A 120 0.82 18.19 19.70
CA GLU A 120 1.86 17.45 20.41
C GLU A 120 1.29 16.39 21.37
N ALA A 121 0.05 16.57 21.86
CA ALA A 121 -0.65 15.55 22.63
C ALA A 121 -1.14 14.38 21.76
N LEU A 122 -1.47 14.62 20.50
CA LEU A 122 -2.07 13.63 19.59
C LEU A 122 -1.08 12.92 18.67
N PHE A 123 0.08 13.52 18.38
CA PHE A 123 1.04 12.99 17.42
C PHE A 123 2.47 12.93 17.99
N PHE A 124 3.22 11.91 17.61
CA PHE A 124 4.68 11.93 17.66
C PHE A 124 5.21 12.53 16.36
N ASN A 125 6.32 13.26 16.43
CA ASN A 125 7.12 13.61 15.26
C ASN A 125 8.30 12.64 15.20
N GLU A 126 8.61 12.16 14.01
CA GLU A 126 9.75 11.28 13.79
C GLU A 126 10.42 11.60 12.46
N GLU A 127 11.75 11.48 12.43
CA GLU A 127 12.52 11.42 11.19
C GLU A 127 12.83 9.96 10.88
N VAL A 128 12.52 9.52 9.66
CA VAL A 128 12.74 8.13 9.21
C VAL A 128 13.67 8.14 8.01
N GLU A 129 14.87 7.58 8.17
CA GLU A 129 15.80 7.37 7.05
C GLU A 129 15.35 6.13 6.27
N VAL A 130 15.22 6.24 4.95
CA VAL A 130 14.87 5.14 4.04
C VAL A 130 15.97 4.98 3.01
N ILE A 131 16.39 3.74 2.76
CA ILE A 131 17.41 3.40 1.77
C ILE A 131 16.94 2.21 0.94
N TYR A 132 16.77 2.41 -0.36
CA TYR A 132 16.34 1.36 -1.28
C TYR A 132 17.43 0.31 -1.51
N GLN A 133 17.01 -0.95 -1.61
CA GLN A 133 17.86 -2.10 -1.92
C GLN A 133 17.39 -2.70 -3.25
N ASN A 134 16.53 -3.73 -3.24
CA ASN A 134 16.08 -4.43 -4.44
C ASN A 134 14.66 -4.00 -4.91
N ILE A 135 14.35 -2.70 -4.81
CA ILE A 135 13.10 -2.10 -5.31
C ILE A 135 13.42 -1.12 -6.44
N TYR A 136 12.57 -1.03 -7.47
CA TYR A 136 12.73 -0.10 -8.59
C TYR A 136 11.41 0.59 -8.93
N THR A 137 11.24 1.84 -8.53
CA THR A 137 9.94 2.53 -8.54
C THR A 137 10.12 4.02 -8.75
N ASP A 138 9.15 4.69 -9.35
CA ASP A 138 9.03 6.14 -9.32
C ASP A 138 8.28 6.61 -8.06
N SER A 139 7.35 5.81 -7.54
CA SER A 139 6.65 6.08 -6.29
C SER A 139 7.58 5.98 -5.09
N ILE A 140 7.70 7.07 -4.33
CA ILE A 140 8.50 7.13 -3.11
C ILE A 140 7.73 6.45 -1.98
N VAL A 141 8.38 5.51 -1.30
CA VAL A 141 7.80 4.83 -0.14
C VAL A 141 7.74 5.80 1.05
N THR A 142 6.54 6.11 1.52
CA THR A 142 6.30 7.06 2.62
C THR A 142 5.59 6.40 3.78
N GLY A 143 5.28 7.12 4.86
CA GLY A 143 4.26 6.68 5.81
C GLY A 143 2.88 7.28 5.46
N PRO A 144 1.80 6.88 6.16
CA PRO A 144 0.46 7.41 5.92
C PRO A 144 0.37 8.94 6.08
N TYR A 145 1.13 9.50 7.02
CA TYR A 145 1.05 10.91 7.46
C TYR A 145 2.37 11.68 7.26
N THR A 146 3.11 11.35 6.19
CA THR A 146 4.35 12.05 5.83
C THR A 146 4.07 13.53 5.57
N LYS A 147 4.82 14.41 6.25
CA LYS A 147 4.80 15.86 6.04
C LYS A 147 5.67 16.27 4.86
N GLU A 148 6.89 15.74 4.84
CA GLU A 148 7.92 16.13 3.92
C GLU A 148 8.84 14.94 3.64
N VAL A 149 9.35 14.89 2.41
CA VAL A 149 10.43 14.00 2.00
C VAL A 149 11.65 14.86 1.76
N VAL A 150 12.65 14.72 2.63
CA VAL A 150 13.93 15.42 2.54
C VAL A 150 14.89 14.56 1.72
N LEU A 151 15.17 15.05 0.53
CA LEU A 151 16.09 14.46 -0.42
C LEU A 151 17.55 14.68 0.00
N SER A 152 18.41 13.67 -0.25
CA SER A 152 19.86 13.86 -0.11
C SER A 152 20.44 14.56 -1.34
N ASP A 153 21.60 15.24 -1.19
CA ASP A 153 22.19 16.21 -2.15
C ASP A 153 22.39 15.71 -3.61
N LEU A 154 22.15 14.43 -3.91
CA LEU A 154 22.35 13.80 -5.22
C LEU A 154 21.16 12.92 -5.67
N THR A 155 19.98 13.13 -5.10
CA THR A 155 18.78 12.36 -5.46
C THR A 155 17.97 13.01 -6.58
N ILE A 156 17.31 12.16 -7.38
CA ILE A 156 16.36 12.57 -8.40
C ILE A 156 15.22 13.37 -7.74
N PRO A 157 14.83 14.53 -8.30
CA PRO A 157 13.75 15.34 -7.75
C PRO A 157 12.42 14.58 -7.69
N ILE A 158 11.54 15.01 -6.79
CA ILE A 158 10.22 14.41 -6.57
C ILE A 158 9.11 15.46 -6.71
N HIS A 159 7.93 15.00 -7.07
CA HIS A 159 6.69 15.76 -7.14
C HIS A 159 5.59 15.11 -6.32
N VAL A 160 4.67 15.91 -5.79
CA VAL A 160 3.42 15.42 -5.21
C VAL A 160 2.36 15.29 -6.31
N TYR A 161 1.59 14.21 -6.26
CA TYR A 161 0.54 13.90 -7.23
C TYR A 161 -0.85 14.14 -6.63
N GLU A 162 -1.89 14.17 -7.46
CA GLU A 162 -3.29 14.37 -7.01
C GLU A 162 -3.76 13.35 -5.95
N ASP A 163 -3.17 12.16 -5.94
CA ASP A 163 -3.42 11.14 -4.93
C ASP A 163 -2.58 11.34 -3.64
N GLY A 164 -1.79 12.41 -3.54
CA GLY A 164 -0.94 12.72 -2.41
C GLY A 164 0.28 11.82 -2.25
N MET A 165 0.62 11.01 -3.26
CA MET A 165 1.89 10.29 -3.30
C MET A 165 3.02 11.21 -3.78
N PHE A 166 4.22 10.97 -3.27
CA PHE A 166 5.45 11.56 -3.80
C PHE A 166 6.00 10.62 -4.87
N LYS A 167 6.31 11.14 -6.06
CA LYS A 167 6.96 10.37 -7.11
C LYS A 167 8.20 11.08 -7.63
N ALA A 168 9.25 10.32 -7.90
CA ALA A 168 10.45 10.80 -8.55
C ALA A 168 10.20 11.03 -10.05
N ASP A 169 10.95 11.98 -10.63
CA ASP A 169 10.92 12.27 -12.08
C ASP A 169 11.31 11.07 -12.95
N GLU A 170 12.05 10.13 -12.37
CA GLU A 170 12.53 8.92 -13.01
C GLU A 170 12.40 7.75 -12.02
N MET A 171 12.46 6.52 -12.55
CA MET A 171 12.50 5.32 -11.73
C MET A 171 13.78 5.30 -10.89
N VAL A 172 13.63 5.16 -9.57
CA VAL A 172 14.73 5.10 -8.60
C VAL A 172 14.84 3.70 -8.01
N GLY A 173 16.05 3.29 -7.63
CA GLY A 173 16.30 1.95 -7.11
C GLY A 173 17.41 1.89 -6.09
N GLN A 174 18.27 0.87 -6.18
CA GLN A 174 19.34 0.61 -5.21
C GLN A 174 20.11 1.87 -4.81
N ASP A 175 20.36 2.02 -3.50
CA ASP A 175 21.06 3.12 -2.85
C ASP A 175 20.35 4.50 -2.94
N TYR A 176 19.15 4.57 -3.50
CA TYR A 176 18.32 5.77 -3.39
C TYR A 176 17.91 5.98 -1.92
N GLN A 177 18.26 7.15 -1.37
CA GLN A 177 18.07 7.46 0.05
C GLN A 177 17.38 8.79 0.28
N TYR A 178 16.52 8.84 1.29
CA TYR A 178 15.82 10.05 1.70
C TYR A 178 15.39 9.95 3.16
N THR A 179 15.02 11.08 3.75
CA THR A 179 14.48 11.14 5.11
C THR A 179 13.03 11.60 5.06
N LEU A 180 12.15 10.89 5.73
CA LEU A 180 10.77 11.30 5.94
C LEU A 180 10.66 12.11 7.22
N SER A 181 10.03 13.28 7.16
CA SER A 181 9.46 13.94 8.34
C SER A 181 8.00 13.50 8.48
N ILE A 182 7.64 12.81 9.56
CA ILE A 182 6.32 12.17 9.70
C ILE A 182 5.64 12.46 11.05
N LEU A 183 4.31 12.59 10.99
CA LEU A 183 3.43 12.59 12.17
C LEU A 183 2.86 11.21 12.41
N ILE A 184 3.07 10.68 13.60
CA ILE A 184 2.56 9.36 13.97
C ILE A 184 1.49 9.58 15.03
N PRO A 185 0.20 9.31 14.75
CA PRO A 185 -0.84 9.38 15.76
C PRO A 185 -0.43 8.55 17.00
N LYS A 186 -0.58 9.10 18.20
CA LYS A 186 -0.20 8.37 19.42
C LYS A 186 -1.16 7.22 19.68
N TYR A 187 -2.45 7.48 19.44
CA TYR A 187 -3.56 6.51 19.50
C TYR A 187 -4.77 7.09 18.75
N ARG A 188 -5.61 6.20 18.22
CA ARG A 188 -6.99 6.52 17.85
C ARG A 188 -7.86 6.71 19.11
N THR A 189 -7.57 7.75 19.87
CA THR A 189 -8.31 8.06 21.10
C THR A 189 -9.75 8.49 20.78
N THR A 190 -10.62 8.42 21.79
CA THR A 190 -11.94 9.08 21.73
C THR A 190 -11.79 10.57 21.41
N ALA A 191 -10.74 11.22 21.91
CA ALA A 191 -10.48 12.64 21.65
C ALA A 191 -10.12 12.90 20.18
N LEU A 192 -9.22 12.10 19.58
CA LEU A 192 -8.90 12.21 18.15
C LEU A 192 -10.13 11.93 17.30
N THR A 193 -10.87 10.86 17.60
CA THR A 193 -12.12 10.50 16.91
C THR A 193 -13.15 11.64 16.97
N GLN A 194 -13.33 12.25 18.15
CA GLN A 194 -14.27 13.35 18.34
C GLN A 194 -13.84 14.62 17.61
N TYR A 195 -12.54 14.94 17.64
CA TYR A 195 -11.98 16.07 16.90
C TYR A 195 -12.23 15.93 15.39
N LEU A 196 -11.83 14.79 14.82
CA LEU A 196 -11.98 14.50 13.40
C LEU A 196 -13.45 14.49 12.94
N SER A 197 -14.35 14.00 13.79
CA SER A 197 -15.81 14.00 13.50
C SER A 197 -16.44 15.39 13.50
N GLY A 198 -15.76 16.39 14.07
CA GLY A 198 -16.26 17.76 14.18
C GLY A 198 -15.75 18.71 13.10
N LEU A 199 -14.87 18.25 12.20
CA LEU A 199 -14.31 19.08 11.14
C LEU A 199 -15.37 19.39 10.07
N GLU A 200 -15.42 20.66 9.65
CA GLU A 200 -16.33 21.11 8.60
C GLU A 200 -15.91 20.54 7.24
N LYS A 201 -16.87 20.38 6.33
CA LYS A 201 -16.60 19.92 4.96
C LYS A 201 -15.72 20.93 4.22
N ASP A 202 -14.85 20.42 3.35
CA ASP A 202 -14.10 21.21 2.38
C ASP A 202 -14.60 20.94 0.93
N ASP A 203 -14.07 21.70 -0.02
CA ASP A 203 -14.44 21.66 -1.44
C ASP A 203 -13.62 20.62 -2.24
N THR A 204 -12.97 19.65 -1.57
CA THR A 204 -12.15 18.63 -2.24
C THR A 204 -13.02 17.75 -3.13
N ASP A 205 -12.65 17.59 -4.41
CA ASP A 205 -13.34 16.66 -5.31
C ASP A 205 -12.98 15.20 -4.96
N LEU A 206 -13.92 14.55 -4.28
CA LEU A 206 -13.81 13.17 -3.83
C LEU A 206 -14.63 12.18 -4.67
N THR A 207 -15.16 12.61 -5.82
CA THR A 207 -16.08 11.82 -6.65
C THR A 207 -15.49 10.45 -7.01
N SER A 208 -14.21 10.42 -7.41
CA SER A 208 -13.54 9.16 -7.78
C SER A 208 -13.36 8.20 -6.58
N TYR A 209 -13.29 8.73 -5.37
CA TYR A 209 -13.12 7.96 -4.12
C TYR A 209 -14.45 7.46 -3.54
N LEU A 210 -15.56 7.73 -4.22
CA LEU A 210 -16.92 7.28 -3.88
C LEU A 210 -17.47 6.23 -4.86
N LEU A 211 -16.74 5.93 -5.94
CA LEU A 211 -17.21 5.00 -6.97
C LEU A 211 -17.34 3.58 -6.42
N LEU A 212 -18.56 3.03 -6.52
CA LEU A 212 -18.90 1.65 -6.21
C LEU A 212 -19.31 0.95 -7.52
N PRO A 213 -18.68 -0.16 -7.93
CA PRO A 213 -19.09 -0.91 -9.11
C PRO A 213 -20.43 -1.63 -8.90
N ASP A 214 -21.07 -2.02 -10.00
CA ASP A 214 -22.29 -2.83 -9.99
C ASP A 214 -22.04 -4.21 -9.34
N GLY A 215 -23.11 -4.86 -8.84
CA GLY A 215 -23.03 -6.21 -8.27
C GLY A 215 -22.67 -6.29 -6.78
N PHE A 216 -22.65 -5.15 -6.08
CA PHE A 216 -22.34 -5.06 -4.64
C PHE A 216 -23.56 -4.76 -3.74
N ASP A 217 -24.78 -5.09 -4.19
CA ASP A 217 -26.01 -4.84 -3.42
C ASP A 217 -25.99 -5.51 -2.04
N LYS A 218 -25.54 -6.78 -1.96
CA LYS A 218 -25.43 -7.49 -0.67
C LYS A 218 -24.42 -6.86 0.28
N LEU A 219 -23.31 -6.34 -0.26
CA LEU A 219 -22.29 -5.62 0.50
C LEU A 219 -22.85 -4.31 1.03
N LYS A 220 -23.63 -3.60 0.21
CA LYS A 220 -24.35 -2.40 0.64
C LYS A 220 -25.35 -2.71 1.75
N ASP A 221 -26.17 -3.76 1.60
CA ASP A 221 -27.14 -4.17 2.63
C ASP A 221 -26.45 -4.51 3.96
N LEU A 222 -25.33 -5.24 3.89
CA LEU A 222 -24.51 -5.55 5.07
C LEU A 222 -23.94 -4.28 5.71
N SER A 223 -23.47 -3.33 4.89
CA SER A 223 -22.97 -2.04 5.37
C SER A 223 -24.07 -1.24 6.06
N ASP A 224 -25.27 -1.18 5.47
CA ASP A 224 -26.44 -0.52 6.04
C ASP A 224 -26.85 -1.15 7.39
N GLU A 225 -26.74 -2.47 7.54
CA GLU A 225 -27.01 -3.16 8.81
C GLU A 225 -25.98 -2.80 9.90
N ILE A 226 -24.69 -2.80 9.56
CA ILE A 226 -23.59 -2.47 10.49
C ILE A 226 -23.71 -1.01 10.97
N THR A 227 -24.14 -0.10 10.10
CA THR A 227 -24.14 1.35 10.35
C THR A 227 -25.50 1.93 10.76
N LYS A 228 -26.56 1.14 10.82
CA LYS A 228 -27.97 1.59 10.95
C LYS A 228 -28.26 2.66 12.02
N ASP A 229 -27.54 2.65 13.14
CA ASP A 229 -27.75 3.54 14.29
C ASP A 229 -26.64 4.62 14.41
N LEU A 230 -25.76 4.74 13.40
CA LEU A 230 -24.58 5.61 13.43
C LEU A 230 -24.72 6.76 12.43
N SER A 231 -24.61 7.99 12.93
CA SER A 231 -24.71 9.20 12.11
C SER A 231 -23.37 9.76 11.66
N SER A 232 -22.28 9.53 12.40
CA SER A 232 -20.92 10.01 12.07
C SER A 232 -20.21 9.03 11.14
N ASP A 233 -19.64 9.54 10.04
CA ASP A 233 -18.85 8.75 9.09
C ASP A 233 -17.67 8.05 9.76
N MET A 234 -17.01 8.73 10.70
CA MET A 234 -15.93 8.14 11.50
C MET A 234 -16.43 6.95 12.34
N ASN A 235 -17.60 7.08 12.97
CA ASN A 235 -18.18 5.98 13.76
C ASN A 235 -18.61 4.81 12.88
N LYS A 236 -19.17 5.08 11.69
CA LYS A 236 -19.49 4.05 10.70
C LYS A 236 -18.25 3.30 10.25
N ALA A 237 -17.18 4.03 9.93
CA ALA A 237 -15.92 3.43 9.51
C ALA A 237 -15.29 2.56 10.61
N ILE A 238 -15.32 3.01 11.87
CA ILE A 238 -14.87 2.21 13.01
C ILE A 238 -15.73 0.96 13.20
N ALA A 239 -17.05 1.05 12.98
CA ALA A 239 -17.95 -0.10 13.09
C ALA A 239 -17.68 -1.14 12.00
N ILE A 240 -17.46 -0.70 10.76
CA ILE A 240 -17.09 -1.56 9.63
C ILE A 240 -15.74 -2.24 9.87
N GLU A 241 -14.71 -1.49 10.30
CA GLU A 241 -13.39 -2.05 10.66
C GLU A 241 -13.52 -3.16 11.71
N ARG A 242 -14.24 -2.88 12.81
CA ARG A 242 -14.46 -3.85 13.89
C ARG A 242 -15.25 -5.06 13.44
N TYR A 243 -16.24 -4.86 12.58
CA TYR A 243 -17.01 -5.97 12.02
C TYR A 243 -16.10 -6.90 11.22
N LEU A 244 -15.31 -6.35 10.29
CA LEU A 244 -14.38 -7.14 9.47
C LEU A 244 -13.36 -7.89 10.34
N LYS A 245 -12.74 -7.22 11.32
CA LYS A 245 -11.77 -7.83 12.23
C LYS A 245 -12.34 -8.96 13.10
N SER A 246 -13.65 -8.96 13.35
CA SER A 246 -14.30 -9.90 14.29
C SER A 246 -15.11 -11.00 13.61
N ALA A 247 -15.63 -10.75 12.41
CA ALA A 247 -16.51 -11.68 11.69
C ALA A 247 -15.75 -12.61 10.71
N TYR A 248 -14.52 -12.26 10.35
CA TYR A 248 -13.73 -12.94 9.32
C TYR A 248 -12.36 -13.37 9.85
N THR A 249 -11.78 -14.38 9.21
CA THR A 249 -10.48 -14.96 9.59
C THR A 249 -9.39 -14.57 8.59
N TYR A 250 -8.20 -14.24 9.11
CA TYR A 250 -7.02 -14.04 8.27
C TYR A 250 -6.40 -15.38 7.89
N ASN A 251 -6.21 -15.60 6.60
CA ASN A 251 -5.58 -16.78 6.02
C ASN A 251 -4.81 -16.35 4.76
N GLU A 252 -3.49 -16.55 4.73
CA GLU A 252 -2.59 -16.21 3.61
C GLU A 252 -2.67 -17.20 2.44
N ASN A 253 -3.19 -18.40 2.69
CA ASN A 253 -3.40 -19.44 1.69
C ASN A 253 -4.86 -19.90 1.69
N PRO A 254 -5.82 -18.98 1.43
CA PRO A 254 -7.22 -19.35 1.34
C PRO A 254 -7.43 -20.22 0.09
N ASP A 255 -8.20 -21.29 0.22
CA ASP A 255 -8.54 -22.16 -0.91
C ASP A 255 -9.70 -21.53 -1.71
N PHE A 256 -9.45 -20.39 -2.36
CA PHE A 256 -10.45 -19.71 -3.18
C PHE A 256 -10.77 -20.55 -4.43
N GLN A 257 -11.76 -21.43 -4.32
CA GLN A 257 -12.29 -22.22 -5.42
C GLN A 257 -13.46 -21.50 -6.12
N HIS A 258 -13.27 -20.22 -6.47
CA HIS A 258 -14.34 -19.40 -7.06
C HIS A 258 -13.96 -18.77 -8.40
N GLU A 259 -14.84 -18.97 -9.39
CA GLU A 259 -14.90 -18.15 -10.60
C GLU A 259 -15.83 -16.95 -10.32
N GLY A 260 -15.32 -15.71 -10.33
CA GLY A 260 -16.14 -14.50 -10.12
C GLY A 260 -15.46 -13.42 -9.27
N ASP A 261 -16.28 -12.52 -8.70
CA ASP A 261 -15.79 -11.46 -7.82
C ASP A 261 -15.38 -12.03 -6.45
N MET A 262 -14.07 -11.94 -6.17
CA MET A 262 -13.46 -12.50 -4.97
C MET A 262 -13.94 -11.85 -3.67
N ILE A 263 -14.48 -10.62 -3.74
CA ILE A 263 -14.90 -9.86 -2.57
C ILE A 263 -16.25 -10.36 -2.08
N ASN A 264 -17.19 -10.63 -2.98
CA ASN A 264 -18.44 -11.30 -2.63
C ASN A 264 -18.20 -12.71 -2.07
N ALA A 265 -17.30 -13.49 -2.69
CA ALA A 265 -16.94 -14.82 -2.19
C ALA A 265 -16.36 -14.74 -0.76
N PHE A 266 -15.40 -13.85 -0.53
CA PHE A 266 -14.84 -13.58 0.80
C PHE A 266 -15.92 -13.21 1.83
N LEU A 267 -16.79 -12.24 1.51
CA LEU A 267 -17.75 -11.71 2.48
C LEU A 267 -18.88 -12.67 2.84
N PHE A 268 -19.34 -13.48 1.88
CA PHE A 268 -20.60 -14.21 2.02
C PHE A 268 -20.48 -15.73 1.94
N GLU A 269 -19.34 -16.25 1.47
CA GLU A 269 -19.13 -17.69 1.26
C GLU A 269 -17.99 -18.19 2.14
N GLU A 270 -16.75 -17.78 1.85
CA GLU A 270 -15.53 -18.31 2.49
C GLU A 270 -15.33 -17.80 3.91
N LYS A 271 -15.59 -16.51 4.14
CA LYS A 271 -15.36 -15.81 5.42
C LYS A 271 -13.90 -15.85 5.93
N GLU A 272 -12.96 -16.16 5.05
CA GLU A 272 -11.53 -16.09 5.28
C GLU A 272 -10.81 -15.54 4.05
N GLY A 273 -9.71 -14.83 4.27
CA GLY A 273 -8.91 -14.20 3.22
C GLY A 273 -7.69 -13.50 3.81
N PHE A 274 -6.98 -12.72 3.00
CA PHE A 274 -5.82 -11.96 3.46
C PHE A 274 -6.00 -10.46 3.21
N CYS A 275 -4.99 -9.66 3.51
CA CYS A 275 -5.09 -8.19 3.63
C CYS A 275 -5.81 -7.53 2.44
N GLN A 276 -5.61 -8.02 1.22
CA GLN A 276 -6.26 -7.52 0.00
C GLN A 276 -7.80 -7.61 0.05
N GLN A 277 -8.37 -8.75 0.46
CA GLN A 277 -9.83 -8.92 0.54
C GLN A 277 -10.41 -8.09 1.67
N PHE A 278 -9.73 -8.01 2.82
CA PHE A 278 -10.15 -7.16 3.95
C PHE A 278 -10.17 -5.68 3.57
N ALA A 279 -9.07 -5.17 3.01
CA ALA A 279 -8.94 -3.77 2.62
C ALA A 279 -9.90 -3.39 1.47
N THR A 280 -10.06 -4.27 0.47
CA THR A 280 -11.02 -4.04 -0.61
C THR A 280 -12.45 -4.02 -0.09
N SER A 281 -12.84 -5.01 0.73
CA SER A 281 -14.17 -5.08 1.33
C SER A 281 -14.48 -3.82 2.14
N MET A 282 -13.56 -3.42 3.02
CA MET A 282 -13.74 -2.22 3.82
C MET A 282 -13.90 -0.97 2.94
N THR A 283 -13.06 -0.81 1.92
CA THR A 283 -13.14 0.34 1.00
C THR A 283 -14.50 0.40 0.31
N LEU A 284 -14.98 -0.72 -0.25
CA LEU A 284 -16.29 -0.75 -0.91
C LEU A 284 -17.45 -0.55 0.07
N MET A 285 -17.37 -1.10 1.28
CA MET A 285 -18.38 -0.89 2.34
C MET A 285 -18.47 0.59 2.71
N LEU A 286 -17.35 1.26 2.91
CA LEU A 286 -17.28 2.69 3.21
C LEU A 286 -17.89 3.54 2.07
N ARG A 287 -17.53 3.24 0.82
CA ARG A 287 -18.09 3.95 -0.36
C ARG A 287 -19.61 3.78 -0.46
N SER A 288 -20.12 2.59 -0.15
CA SER A 288 -21.57 2.34 -0.10
C SER A 288 -22.30 3.21 0.93
N GLN A 289 -21.58 3.67 1.96
CA GLN A 289 -22.07 4.56 3.02
C GLN A 289 -21.81 6.03 2.73
N GLY A 290 -21.29 6.37 1.55
CA GLY A 290 -20.96 7.74 1.14
C GLY A 290 -19.67 8.27 1.75
N ILE A 291 -18.79 7.40 2.25
CA ILE A 291 -17.52 7.78 2.89
C ILE A 291 -16.39 7.65 1.85
N PRO A 292 -15.76 8.76 1.42
CA PRO A 292 -14.65 8.71 0.48
C PRO A 292 -13.49 7.90 1.05
N SER A 293 -13.07 6.89 0.31
CA SER A 293 -12.04 5.96 0.76
C SER A 293 -11.20 5.45 -0.40
N ARG A 294 -9.98 5.02 -0.11
CA ARG A 294 -9.03 4.48 -1.08
C ARG A 294 -8.36 3.22 -0.57
N PHE A 295 -8.05 2.34 -1.51
CA PHE A 295 -7.25 1.15 -1.27
C PHE A 295 -5.77 1.54 -1.31
N VAL A 296 -5.00 1.07 -0.34
CA VAL A 296 -3.59 1.41 -0.19
C VAL A 296 -2.76 0.15 -0.10
N THR A 297 -1.62 0.15 -0.76
CA THR A 297 -0.65 -0.95 -0.71
C THR A 297 0.71 -0.42 -0.27
N GLY A 298 1.46 -1.30 0.38
CA GLY A 298 2.74 -0.94 0.95
C GLY A 298 3.30 -2.07 1.79
N PHE A 299 3.99 -1.73 2.87
CA PHE A 299 4.69 -2.69 3.71
C PHE A 299 4.44 -2.42 5.19
N VAL A 300 4.35 -3.47 5.99
CA VAL A 300 4.20 -3.38 7.46
C VAL A 300 5.33 -4.13 8.14
N ILE A 301 6.01 -3.46 9.07
CA ILE A 301 7.05 -4.06 9.91
C ILE A 301 6.63 -4.11 11.39
N GLY A 302 7.14 -5.10 12.12
CA GLY A 302 6.92 -5.19 13.57
C GLY A 302 5.45 -5.43 13.96
N SER A 303 4.70 -6.10 13.09
CA SER A 303 3.46 -6.78 13.46
C SER A 303 3.79 -8.06 14.21
N SER A 304 2.95 -8.47 15.16
CA SER A 304 3.15 -9.69 15.97
C SER A 304 3.22 -11.00 15.16
N GLN A 305 2.92 -10.96 13.86
CA GLN A 305 3.06 -12.08 12.92
C GLN A 305 4.40 -12.12 12.18
N PHE A 306 5.18 -11.02 12.21
CA PHE A 306 6.45 -10.88 11.49
C PHE A 306 7.46 -10.17 12.38
N GLU A 307 7.67 -10.69 13.60
CA GLU A 307 8.89 -10.33 14.32
C GLU A 307 10.08 -10.88 13.53
N ILE A 308 11.19 -10.13 13.51
CA ILE A 308 12.43 -10.47 12.81
C ILE A 308 12.94 -11.88 13.18
N ASP A 309 12.49 -12.41 14.32
CA ASP A 309 12.83 -13.74 14.81
C ASP A 309 12.11 -14.90 14.07
N ASP A 310 11.09 -14.62 13.24
CA ASP A 310 10.33 -15.63 12.47
C ASP A 310 10.75 -15.75 10.99
N ILE A 311 11.72 -14.96 10.51
CA ILE A 311 12.29 -15.16 9.17
C ILE A 311 13.22 -16.39 9.24
N PRO A 312 12.95 -17.49 8.50
CA PRO A 312 13.83 -18.65 8.53
C PRO A 312 15.23 -18.25 8.09
N GLU A 313 16.26 -18.76 8.76
CA GLU A 313 17.68 -18.45 8.46
C GLU A 313 18.05 -18.73 6.99
N GLU A 314 17.24 -19.59 6.34
CA GLU A 314 17.28 -20.00 4.94
C GLU A 314 16.83 -18.91 3.95
N VAL A 315 16.06 -17.92 4.41
CA VAL A 315 15.52 -16.80 3.61
C VAL A 315 16.32 -15.50 3.83
N LEU A 316 17.28 -15.51 4.76
CA LEU A 316 18.21 -14.39 4.94
C LEU A 316 19.23 -14.38 3.79
N TYR A 317 19.24 -13.32 2.99
CA TYR A 317 20.30 -13.10 2.00
C TYR A 317 21.68 -13.11 2.70
N ASN A 318 22.52 -14.09 2.34
CA ASN A 318 23.84 -14.39 2.93
C ASN A 318 23.91 -14.88 4.39
N GLY A 319 22.80 -15.32 5.00
CA GLY A 319 22.83 -15.99 6.31
C GLY A 319 23.45 -15.16 7.45
N ARG A 320 23.38 -13.82 7.37
CA ARG A 320 23.95 -12.92 8.39
C ARG A 320 22.87 -12.03 8.98
N ARG A 321 22.64 -12.16 10.29
CA ARG A 321 22.03 -11.09 11.10
C ARG A 321 22.95 -9.87 11.02
N VAL A 322 22.56 -8.86 10.25
CA VAL A 322 23.18 -7.54 10.36
C VAL A 322 22.57 -6.91 11.62
N ILE A 323 23.37 -6.80 12.69
CA ILE A 323 23.03 -5.93 13.81
C ILE A 323 23.35 -4.52 13.34
N ASP A 324 22.45 -3.96 12.53
CA ASP A 324 22.47 -2.56 12.12
C ASP A 324 21.37 -1.80 12.88
N SER A 325 21.49 -0.48 12.94
CA SER A 325 20.44 0.43 13.40
C SER A 325 19.20 0.47 12.49
N TYR A 326 19.27 -0.22 11.35
CA TYR A 326 18.20 -0.31 10.35
C TYR A 326 17.34 -1.55 10.55
N LYS A 327 16.03 -1.38 10.36
CA LYS A 327 15.07 -2.47 10.15
C LYS A 327 15.01 -2.77 8.65
N HIS A 328 15.00 -4.05 8.32
CA HIS A 328 14.94 -4.54 6.94
C HIS A 328 13.49 -4.77 6.54
N VAL A 329 13.09 -4.33 5.34
CA VAL A 329 11.76 -4.55 4.79
C VAL A 329 11.86 -5.48 3.60
N TYR A 330 11.16 -6.60 3.68
CA TYR A 330 11.14 -7.65 2.67
C TYR A 330 9.82 -7.63 1.89
N ASP A 331 9.79 -8.32 0.76
CA ASP A 331 8.56 -8.57 0.01
C ASP A 331 7.49 -9.30 0.83
N SER A 332 7.88 -10.12 1.81
CA SER A 332 6.98 -10.73 2.80
C SER A 332 6.30 -9.74 3.76
N ASN A 333 6.77 -8.50 3.81
CA ASN A 333 6.11 -7.44 4.56
C ASN A 333 5.01 -6.74 3.76
N ALA A 334 4.76 -7.14 2.50
CA ALA A 334 3.73 -6.59 1.66
C ALA A 334 2.34 -6.65 2.33
N HIS A 335 1.64 -5.52 2.36
CA HIS A 335 0.36 -5.39 3.04
C HIS A 335 -0.56 -4.41 2.32
N ALA A 336 -1.86 -4.57 2.54
CA ALA A 336 -2.90 -3.69 2.02
C ALA A 336 -3.82 -3.21 3.14
N TRP A 337 -4.18 -1.93 3.12
CA TRP A 337 -5.05 -1.29 4.10
C TRP A 337 -5.94 -0.23 3.44
N VAL A 338 -6.72 0.49 4.25
CA VAL A 338 -7.66 1.51 3.78
C VAL A 338 -7.29 2.87 4.33
N GLU A 339 -7.47 3.91 3.52
CA GLU A 339 -7.50 5.28 4.01
C GLU A 339 -8.86 5.92 3.71
N ILE A 340 -9.40 6.68 4.67
CA ILE A 340 -10.61 7.48 4.46
C ILE A 340 -10.25 8.96 4.46
N TYR A 341 -10.96 9.76 3.68
CA TYR A 341 -10.79 11.20 3.70
C TYR A 341 -11.58 11.81 4.87
N VAL A 342 -10.91 12.60 5.70
CA VAL A 342 -11.55 13.45 6.70
C VAL A 342 -11.37 14.91 6.30
N PRO A 343 -12.47 15.68 6.19
CA PRO A 343 -12.40 17.07 5.80
C PRO A 343 -11.45 17.89 6.67
N ASN A 344 -10.70 18.79 6.05
CA ASN A 344 -9.71 19.64 6.71
C ASN A 344 -8.71 18.87 7.59
N PHE A 345 -8.46 17.59 7.32
CA PHE A 345 -7.39 16.81 7.95
C PHE A 345 -6.62 16.01 6.90
N GLY A 346 -7.34 15.44 5.93
CA GLY A 346 -6.78 14.60 4.88
C GLY A 346 -7.06 13.12 5.12
N TRP A 347 -6.18 12.27 4.60
CA TRP A 347 -6.35 10.83 4.61
C TRP A 347 -5.98 10.20 5.96
N ILE A 348 -6.85 9.33 6.47
CA ILE A 348 -6.67 8.63 7.74
C ILE A 348 -6.70 7.14 7.53
N GLN A 349 -5.69 6.46 8.07
CA GLN A 349 -5.54 5.02 7.99
C GLN A 349 -6.61 4.26 8.80
N PHE A 350 -7.07 3.15 8.23
CA PHE A 350 -7.85 2.09 8.85
C PHE A 350 -7.25 0.74 8.49
N GLU A 351 -7.28 -0.19 9.43
CA GLU A 351 -6.70 -1.52 9.31
C GLU A 351 -7.78 -2.58 9.57
N PRO A 352 -8.42 -3.10 8.50
CA PRO A 352 -9.46 -4.11 8.64
C PRO A 352 -8.92 -5.53 8.89
N THR A 353 -7.61 -5.77 8.78
CA THR A 353 -7.02 -7.11 8.90
C THR A 353 -6.93 -7.54 10.38
N PRO A 354 -7.46 -8.72 10.76
CA PRO A 354 -7.30 -9.26 12.11
C PRO A 354 -5.83 -9.41 12.51
N GLY A 355 -5.48 -9.07 13.75
CA GLY A 355 -4.11 -9.20 14.27
C GLY A 355 -3.16 -8.05 13.90
N GLN A 356 -3.59 -7.14 13.02
CA GLN A 356 -2.92 -5.88 12.70
C GLN A 356 -3.67 -4.71 13.35
N ASP A 357 -2.96 -3.65 13.70
CA ASP A 357 -3.55 -2.40 14.21
C ASP A 357 -3.04 -1.21 13.39
N ALA A 358 -3.94 -0.29 13.05
CA ALA A 358 -3.60 0.98 12.40
C ALA A 358 -2.71 1.84 13.32
N VAL A 359 -1.89 2.71 12.72
CA VAL A 359 -0.96 3.61 13.43
C VAL A 359 -1.69 4.68 14.22
#